data_AF-A0A2M8EQE8-F1
#
_entry.id   AF-A0A2M8EQE8-F1
#
_cell.length_a   1.000
_cell.length_b   1.000
_cell.length_c   1.000
_cell.angle_alpha   90.00
_cell.angle_beta   90.00
_cell.angle_gamma   90.00
#
_symmetry.space_group_name_H-M   'P 1'
#
loop_
_entity.id
_entity.type
_entity.pdbx_description
1 polymer ?
#
loop_
_entity_poly.entity_id
_entity_poly.type
_entity_poly.pdbx_seq_one_letter_code
_entity_poly.pdbx_strand_id
1 'polypeptide(L)'
;MKSECQQTKMLHDKRGSLLLEVVISIGLAAIFFSASAGLLIIYKKSFQNTFTNQQVYSAAQQGVNALLSINFSDLTPIENGVLQYNNDTKQWNILYGDPEFITPNITRTVSISEVRRDNDCLIVTTGGETDIDSLYLSTEINWQNTKTEPKTLTSSTLATNWEDPQGNCFAPASSNISLNVSLANWGGAKQLRDVYIINDSSFPVTLTKMTLTWDNASQLQQIFGIGQKLWSDSGPGTPAGTQISGTEIDIIDAAIPANTIDYTHKIQFTSVMSGATLTISIEFSDGSVFTSEPFTPL
;
A
#
# COMPACT_ATOMS: atom_id res chain seq x y z
N MET A 1 -46.38 -100.63 28.03
CA MET A 1 -47.04 -99.57 28.84
C MET A 1 -45.97 -98.77 29.54
N LYS A 2 -46.13 -97.44 29.56
CA LYS A 2 -45.27 -96.37 30.13
C LYS A 2 -44.24 -95.72 29.18
N SER A 3 -44.73 -94.62 28.64
CA SER A 3 -44.05 -93.38 28.25
C SER A 3 -43.02 -92.89 29.28
N GLU A 4 -42.02 -92.15 28.83
CA GLU A 4 -41.79 -90.78 29.32
C GLU A 4 -40.87 -89.97 28.39
N CYS A 5 -41.33 -88.75 28.15
CA CYS A 5 -40.68 -87.65 27.45
C CYS A 5 -39.84 -86.87 28.46
N GLN A 6 -38.58 -86.51 28.16
CA GLN A 6 -37.94 -85.37 28.82
C GLN A 6 -36.95 -84.63 27.89
N GLN A 7 -37.46 -83.49 27.41
CA GLN A 7 -36.82 -82.19 27.19
C GLN A 7 -35.31 -82.08 26.97
N THR A 8 -35.01 -81.53 25.78
CA THR A 8 -34.03 -80.48 25.47
C THR A 8 -33.03 -80.11 26.58
N LYS A 9 -31.76 -80.45 26.36
CA LYS A 9 -30.64 -79.72 26.97
C LYS A 9 -29.67 -79.34 25.87
N MET A 10 -29.87 -78.15 25.28
CA MET A 10 -28.80 -77.46 24.57
C MET A 10 -27.69 -77.18 25.59
N LEU A 11 -26.68 -78.06 25.61
CA LEU A 11 -25.46 -77.86 26.37
C LEU A 11 -24.61 -76.82 25.62
N HIS A 12 -24.75 -75.57 26.03
CA HIS A 12 -23.78 -74.51 25.74
C HIS A 12 -22.48 -74.87 26.46
N ASP A 13 -21.53 -75.49 25.75
CA ASP A 13 -20.24 -75.89 26.31
C ASP A 13 -19.31 -74.68 26.45
N LYS A 14 -19.30 -74.10 27.66
CA LYS A 14 -18.62 -72.83 27.97
C LYS A 14 -17.09 -72.90 27.88
N ARG A 15 -16.47 -74.08 27.80
CA ARG A 15 -15.00 -74.24 27.89
C ARG A 15 -14.27 -74.09 26.55
N GLY A 16 -14.86 -74.55 25.45
CA GLY A 16 -14.32 -74.36 24.10
C GLY A 16 -14.50 -72.94 23.55
N SER A 17 -15.62 -72.29 23.92
CA SER A 17 -15.89 -70.89 23.59
C SER A 17 -14.89 -69.93 24.28
N LEU A 18 -14.46 -70.26 25.51
CA LEU A 18 -13.56 -69.41 26.32
C LEU A 18 -12.16 -69.25 25.72
N LEU A 19 -11.57 -70.33 25.17
CA LEU A 19 -10.23 -70.26 24.56
C LEU A 19 -10.24 -69.50 23.23
N LEU A 20 -11.27 -69.73 22.41
CA LEU A 20 -11.44 -69.01 21.14
C LEU A 20 -11.68 -67.50 21.38
N GLU A 21 -12.51 -67.17 22.36
CA GLU A 21 -12.78 -65.79 22.77
C GLU A 21 -11.51 -65.08 23.23
N VAL A 22 -10.67 -65.73 24.06
CA VAL A 22 -9.40 -65.15 24.51
C VAL A 22 -8.44 -64.88 23.34
N VAL A 23 -8.31 -65.80 22.37
CA VAL A 23 -7.43 -65.60 21.21
C VAL A 23 -7.95 -64.48 20.30
N ILE A 24 -9.26 -64.42 20.08
CA ILE A 24 -9.89 -63.34 19.31
C ILE A 24 -9.71 -62.00 20.05
N SER A 25 -9.90 -61.94 21.37
CA SER A 25 -9.70 -60.73 22.17
C SER A 25 -8.25 -60.26 22.14
N ILE A 26 -7.26 -61.15 22.18
CA ILE A 26 -5.85 -60.79 22.07
C ILE A 26 -5.53 -60.25 20.66
N GLY A 27 -6.06 -60.88 19.61
CA GLY A 27 -5.89 -60.41 18.24
C GLY A 27 -6.50 -59.02 18.02
N LEU A 28 -7.73 -58.80 18.50
CA LEU A 28 -8.40 -57.50 18.46
C LEU A 28 -7.67 -56.44 19.29
N ALA A 29 -7.19 -56.80 20.48
CA ALA A 29 -6.40 -55.91 21.32
C ALA A 29 -5.08 -55.51 20.64
N ALA A 30 -4.38 -56.45 20.00
CA ALA A 30 -3.14 -56.17 19.28
C ALA A 30 -3.35 -55.19 18.11
N ILE A 31 -4.44 -55.37 17.34
CA ILE A 31 -4.82 -54.43 16.27
C ILE A 31 -5.14 -53.05 16.86
N PHE A 32 -5.92 -53.01 17.93
CA PHE A 32 -6.30 -51.76 18.60
C PHE A 32 -5.08 -50.99 19.13
N PHE A 33 -4.15 -51.66 19.81
CA PHE A 33 -2.93 -51.03 20.32
C PHE A 33 -2.02 -50.55 19.20
N SER A 34 -1.90 -51.32 18.10
CA SER A 34 -1.09 -50.93 16.94
C SER A 34 -1.68 -49.72 16.23
N ALA A 35 -3.00 -49.68 16.01
CA ALA A 35 -3.69 -48.54 15.44
C ALA A 35 -3.58 -47.29 16.32
N SER A 36 -3.73 -47.45 17.63
CA SER A 36 -3.57 -46.35 18.60
C SER A 36 -2.16 -45.79 18.61
N ALA A 37 -1.13 -46.64 18.57
CA ALA A 37 0.26 -46.23 18.47
C ALA A 37 0.55 -45.49 17.16
N GLY A 38 0.01 -45.98 16.04
CA GLY A 38 0.12 -45.31 14.74
C GLY A 38 -0.50 -43.92 14.73
N LEU A 39 -1.71 -43.77 15.30
CA LEU A 39 -2.39 -42.47 15.44
C LEU A 39 -1.60 -41.51 16.31
N LEU A 40 -0.99 -41.96 17.41
CA LEU A 40 -0.16 -41.11 18.26
C LEU A 40 1.07 -40.56 17.54
N ILE A 41 1.71 -41.37 16.67
CA ILE A 41 2.85 -40.91 15.87
C ILE A 41 2.41 -39.86 14.85
N ILE A 42 1.30 -40.11 14.15
CA ILE A 42 0.73 -39.16 13.17
C ILE A 42 0.32 -37.87 13.87
N TYR A 43 -0.34 -37.97 15.03
CA TYR A 43 -0.74 -36.82 15.83
C TYR A 43 0.45 -35.97 16.25
N LYS A 44 1.51 -36.59 16.80
CA LYS A 44 2.74 -35.88 17.18
C LYS A 44 3.37 -35.14 15.99
N LYS A 45 3.46 -35.79 14.83
CA LYS A 45 4.02 -35.16 13.61
C LYS A 45 3.15 -34.00 13.13
N SER A 46 1.83 -34.17 13.12
CA SER A 46 0.88 -33.12 12.73
C SER A 46 0.97 -31.92 13.67
N PHE A 47 0.94 -32.17 14.98
CA PHE A 47 1.07 -31.14 16.00
C PHE A 47 2.38 -30.37 15.88
N GLN A 48 3.51 -31.07 15.73
CA GLN A 48 4.82 -30.45 15.55
C GLN A 48 4.88 -29.58 14.29
N ASN A 49 4.30 -30.04 13.18
CA ASN A 49 4.24 -29.24 11.95
C ASN A 49 3.39 -27.97 12.13
N THR A 50 2.21 -28.09 12.74
CA THR A 50 1.34 -26.94 13.01
C THR A 50 2.03 -25.92 13.91
N PHE A 51 2.67 -26.39 14.98
CA PHE A 51 3.41 -25.53 15.90
C PHE A 51 4.61 -24.85 15.22
N THR A 52 5.37 -25.58 14.42
CA THR A 52 6.51 -25.03 13.65
C THR A 52 6.02 -23.96 12.66
N ASN A 53 4.93 -24.23 11.93
CA ASN A 53 4.38 -23.25 11.00
C ASN A 53 3.91 -21.98 11.73
N GLN A 54 3.27 -22.10 12.90
CA GLN A 54 2.89 -20.94 13.72
C GLN A 54 4.10 -20.12 14.16
N GLN A 55 5.20 -20.78 14.56
CA GLN A 55 6.44 -20.09 14.91
C GLN A 55 7.05 -19.36 13.72
N VAL A 56 7.08 -19.99 12.54
CA VAL A 56 7.59 -19.40 11.30
C VAL A 56 6.81 -18.13 10.92
N TYR A 57 5.47 -18.19 10.91
CA TYR A 57 4.65 -17.02 10.62
C TYR A 57 4.84 -15.91 11.66
N SER A 58 4.92 -16.26 12.94
CA SER A 58 5.17 -15.29 14.00
C SER A 58 6.55 -14.64 13.85
N ALA A 59 7.60 -15.41 13.56
CA ALA A 59 8.95 -14.91 13.37
C ALA A 59 9.07 -14.01 12.14
N ALA A 60 8.40 -14.35 11.04
CA ALA A 60 8.34 -13.51 9.84
C ALA A 60 7.65 -12.16 10.13
N GLN A 61 6.50 -12.19 10.82
CA GLN A 61 5.79 -10.95 11.18
C GLN A 61 6.60 -10.10 12.17
N GLN A 62 7.22 -10.74 13.16
CA GLN A 62 8.10 -10.04 14.11
C GLN A 62 9.29 -9.40 13.41
N GLY A 63 9.88 -10.06 12.41
CA GLY A 63 10.99 -9.50 11.63
C GLY A 63 10.57 -8.24 10.87
N VAL A 64 9.47 -8.30 10.13
CA VAL A 64 8.94 -7.14 9.39
C VAL A 64 8.54 -6.01 10.34
N ASN A 65 7.86 -6.31 11.44
CA ASN A 65 7.49 -5.29 12.43
C ASN A 65 8.70 -4.65 13.11
N ALA A 66 9.77 -5.44 13.35
CA ALA A 66 11.01 -4.91 13.87
C ALA A 66 11.67 -3.96 12.87
N LEU A 67 11.75 -4.33 11.59
CA LEU A 67 12.26 -3.45 10.52
C LEU A 67 11.45 -2.15 10.43
N LEU A 68 10.12 -2.23 10.48
CA LEU A 68 9.24 -1.05 10.46
C LEU A 68 9.36 -0.15 11.70
N SER A 69 9.90 -0.66 12.81
CA SER A 69 10.09 0.12 14.04
C SER A 69 11.40 0.91 14.06
N ILE A 70 12.28 0.68 13.09
CA ILE A 70 13.54 1.41 12.92
C ILE A 70 13.23 2.71 12.18
N ASN A 71 13.85 3.82 12.58
CA ASN A 71 13.66 5.08 11.88
C ASN A 71 14.13 4.95 10.43
N PHE A 72 13.42 5.60 9.51
CA PHE A 72 13.75 5.52 8.09
C PHE A 72 15.21 5.95 7.80
N SER A 73 15.70 6.98 8.48
CA SER A 73 17.08 7.47 8.34
C SER A 73 18.15 6.44 8.71
N ASP A 74 17.80 5.44 9.52
CA ASP A 74 18.72 4.40 9.98
C ASP A 74 18.63 3.13 9.11
N LEU A 75 17.65 3.06 8.21
CA LEU A 75 17.49 1.96 7.26
C LEU A 75 18.45 2.16 6.08
N THR A 76 19.38 1.22 5.91
CA THR A 76 20.32 1.20 4.79
C THR A 76 20.19 -0.10 4.02
N PRO A 77 20.33 -0.09 2.68
CA PRO A 77 20.28 -1.31 1.88
C PRO A 77 21.27 -2.37 2.38
N ILE A 78 20.76 -3.58 2.61
CA ILE A 78 21.52 -4.72 3.13
C ILE A 78 20.89 -6.03 2.66
N GLU A 79 21.70 -6.93 2.13
CA GLU A 79 21.19 -8.21 1.62
C GLU A 79 21.13 -9.30 2.71
N ASN A 80 22.13 -9.34 3.59
CA ASN A 80 22.25 -10.32 4.68
C ASN A 80 22.30 -9.62 6.04
N GLY A 81 21.13 -9.12 6.46
CA GLY A 81 20.94 -8.45 7.74
C GLY A 81 20.48 -9.37 8.86
N VAL A 82 20.84 -8.99 10.08
CA VAL A 82 20.42 -9.61 11.33
C VAL A 82 19.85 -8.54 12.25
N LEU A 83 18.69 -8.81 12.84
CA LEU A 83 18.06 -7.92 13.81
C LEU A 83 18.72 -8.06 15.18
N GLN A 84 19.18 -6.95 15.74
CA GLN A 84 19.68 -6.89 17.11
C GLN A 84 18.94 -5.82 17.90
N TYR A 85 18.35 -6.21 19.03
CA TYR A 85 17.73 -5.24 19.92
C TYR A 85 18.78 -4.60 20.83
N ASN A 86 18.90 -3.28 20.78
CA ASN A 86 19.75 -2.51 21.67
C ASN A 86 18.98 -2.17 22.95
N ASN A 87 19.42 -2.73 24.07
CA ASN A 87 18.78 -2.53 25.37
C ASN A 87 18.96 -1.11 25.94
N ASP A 88 19.96 -0.37 25.50
CA ASP A 88 20.24 0.97 25.99
C ASP A 88 19.39 2.02 25.26
N THR A 89 19.32 1.93 23.93
CA THR A 89 18.50 2.83 23.10
C THR A 89 17.05 2.37 22.96
N LYS A 90 16.73 1.15 23.43
CA LYS A 90 15.40 0.51 23.29
C LYS A 90 14.92 0.37 21.84
N GLN A 91 15.85 0.30 20.89
CA GLN A 91 15.57 0.25 19.46
C GLN A 91 16.15 -1.01 18.81
N TRP A 92 15.54 -1.42 17.70
CA TRP A 92 16.11 -2.42 16.83
C TRP A 92 17.20 -1.80 15.95
N ASN A 93 18.28 -2.54 15.77
CA ASN A 93 19.34 -2.24 14.82
C ASN A 93 19.49 -3.41 13.85
N ILE A 94 20.05 -3.13 12.68
CA ILE A 94 20.38 -4.16 11.70
C ILE A 94 21.90 -4.20 11.55
N LEU A 95 22.45 -5.40 11.65
CA LEU A 95 23.86 -5.65 11.41
C LEU A 95 24.02 -6.62 10.25
N TYR A 96 25.12 -6.48 9.51
CA TYR A 96 25.52 -7.52 8.57
C TYR A 96 25.94 -8.78 9.31
N GLY A 97 25.42 -9.93 8.93
CA GLY A 97 25.75 -11.19 9.60
C GLY A 97 25.09 -12.42 9.02
N ASP A 98 25.44 -13.57 9.60
CA ASP A 98 24.83 -14.86 9.29
C ASP A 98 23.38 -14.93 9.79
N PRO A 99 22.51 -15.77 9.19
CA PRO A 99 21.12 -15.91 9.61
C PRO A 99 20.96 -16.13 11.12
N GLU A 100 20.04 -15.40 11.75
CA GLU A 100 19.73 -15.51 13.17
C GLU A 100 19.01 -16.82 13.46
N PHE A 101 19.46 -17.57 14.48
CA PHE A 101 18.74 -18.74 14.94
C PHE A 101 17.59 -18.35 15.88
N ILE A 102 16.35 -18.47 15.41
CA ILE A 102 15.15 -18.37 16.26
C ILE A 102 15.00 -19.64 17.09
N THR A 103 15.24 -20.78 16.44
CA THR A 103 15.42 -22.09 17.07
C THR A 103 16.50 -22.84 16.29
N PRO A 104 17.01 -24.00 16.76
CA PRO A 104 18.04 -24.75 16.04
C PRO A 104 17.66 -25.14 14.59
N ASN A 105 16.37 -25.16 14.24
CA ASN A 105 15.88 -25.55 12.91
C ASN A 105 15.15 -24.42 12.17
N ILE A 106 15.10 -23.21 12.73
CA ILE A 106 14.43 -22.05 12.14
C ILE A 106 15.41 -20.88 12.20
N THR A 107 15.82 -20.40 11.05
CA THR A 107 16.69 -19.22 10.91
C THR A 107 15.96 -18.07 10.25
N ARG A 108 16.38 -16.85 10.58
CA ARG A 108 15.85 -15.61 10.03
C ARG A 108 16.98 -14.79 9.42
N THR A 109 16.75 -14.29 8.22
CA THR A 109 17.56 -13.25 7.58
C THR A 109 16.65 -12.08 7.27
N VAL A 110 17.13 -10.85 7.47
CA VAL A 110 16.42 -9.66 7.00
C VAL A 110 17.19 -9.00 5.88
N SER A 111 16.49 -8.39 4.94
CA SER A 111 17.09 -7.61 3.88
C SER A 111 16.35 -6.32 3.65
N ILE A 112 17.10 -5.31 3.20
CA ILE A 112 16.63 -4.01 2.79
C ILE A 112 17.15 -3.79 1.38
N SER A 113 16.25 -3.47 0.45
CA SER A 113 16.64 -3.13 -0.91
C SER A 113 15.98 -1.81 -1.32
N GLU A 114 16.63 -1.12 -2.24
CA GLU A 114 16.10 0.10 -2.83
C GLU A 114 14.80 -0.17 -3.58
N VAL A 115 13.90 0.81 -3.55
CA VAL A 115 12.70 0.84 -4.40
C VAL A 115 13.03 1.64 -5.65
N ARG A 116 12.45 1.26 -6.80
CA ARG A 116 12.57 2.02 -8.04
C ARG A 116 11.20 2.46 -8.53
N ARG A 117 11.12 3.69 -9.05
CA ARG A 117 9.91 4.24 -9.65
C ARG A 117 10.14 4.68 -11.09
N ASP A 118 9.12 4.54 -11.91
CA ASP A 118 9.10 5.13 -13.25
C ASP A 118 8.67 6.61 -13.22
N ASN A 119 8.56 7.22 -14.40
CA ASN A 119 8.18 8.64 -14.54
C ASN A 119 6.73 8.91 -14.10
N ASP A 120 5.88 7.88 -14.06
CA ASP A 120 4.51 7.95 -13.56
C ASP A 120 4.44 7.70 -12.04
N CYS A 121 5.60 7.66 -11.37
CA CYS A 121 5.74 7.43 -9.95
C CYS A 121 5.21 6.07 -9.47
N LEU A 122 5.13 5.09 -10.37
CA LEU A 122 4.76 3.72 -10.05
C LEU A 122 5.98 2.90 -9.67
N ILE A 123 5.84 2.03 -8.66
CA ILE A 123 6.93 1.14 -8.25
C ILE A 123 7.13 0.05 -9.30
N VAL A 124 8.37 -0.08 -9.77
CA VAL A 124 8.75 -1.03 -10.83
C VAL A 124 9.90 -1.94 -10.40
N THR A 125 9.92 -3.16 -10.92
CA THR A 125 10.96 -4.16 -10.61
C THR A 125 12.21 -4.03 -11.49
N THR A 126 12.09 -3.40 -12.66
CA THR A 126 13.18 -3.15 -13.60
C THR A 126 12.99 -1.81 -14.31
N GLY A 127 14.06 -1.05 -14.52
CA GLY A 127 13.99 0.30 -15.06
C GLY A 127 13.71 1.35 -13.98
N GLY A 128 13.36 2.57 -14.39
CA GLY A 128 13.07 3.68 -13.48
C GLY A 128 14.29 4.25 -12.74
N GLU A 129 14.03 5.20 -11.84
CA GLU A 129 15.01 5.81 -10.96
C GLU A 129 14.84 5.28 -9.52
N THR A 130 15.93 5.31 -8.74
CA THR A 130 15.89 4.90 -7.33
C THR A 130 15.06 5.91 -6.54
N ASP A 131 14.04 5.41 -5.83
CA ASP A 131 13.23 6.18 -4.90
C ASP A 131 13.99 6.33 -3.58
N ILE A 132 14.52 7.52 -3.33
CA ILE A 132 15.27 7.83 -2.11
C ILE A 132 14.41 7.77 -0.84
N ASP A 133 13.09 7.90 -0.97
CA ASP A 133 12.16 7.94 0.15
C ASP A 133 11.48 6.61 0.41
N SER A 134 11.75 5.55 -0.37
CA SER A 134 11.15 4.24 -0.14
C SER A 134 12.17 3.10 -0.16
N LEU A 135 11.99 2.15 0.75
CA LEU A 135 12.80 0.94 0.85
C LEU A 135 11.90 -0.30 0.94
N TYR A 136 12.31 -1.37 0.25
CA TYR A 136 11.74 -2.69 0.41
C TYR A 136 12.36 -3.34 1.64
N LEU A 137 11.52 -3.70 2.59
CA LEU A 137 11.91 -4.39 3.81
C LEU A 137 11.46 -5.85 3.69
N SER A 138 12.38 -6.79 3.86
CA SER A 138 12.08 -8.22 3.78
C SER A 138 12.61 -8.99 4.97
N THR A 139 11.86 -10.00 5.37
CA THR A 139 12.27 -11.02 6.33
C THR A 139 12.08 -12.37 5.67
N GLU A 140 13.16 -13.12 5.57
CA GLU A 140 13.18 -14.49 5.09
C GLU A 140 13.36 -15.45 6.28
N ILE A 141 12.45 -16.40 6.42
CA ILE A 141 12.53 -17.47 7.40
C ILE A 141 12.84 -18.77 6.67
N ASN A 142 13.95 -19.39 7.01
CA ASN A 142 14.32 -20.71 6.52
C ASN A 142 14.13 -21.73 7.65
N TRP A 143 13.47 -22.85 7.36
CA TRP A 143 13.33 -23.93 8.34
C TRP A 143 13.38 -25.31 7.70
N GLN A 144 13.79 -26.28 8.50
CA GLN A 144 13.85 -27.68 8.06
C GLN A 144 13.26 -28.60 9.12
N ASN A 145 12.35 -29.49 8.71
CA ASN A 145 11.96 -30.62 9.53
C ASN A 145 12.95 -31.77 9.31
N THR A 146 13.20 -32.58 10.34
CA THR A 146 14.29 -33.59 10.45
C THR A 146 14.50 -34.57 9.29
N LYS A 147 13.65 -34.59 8.25
CA LYS A 147 13.79 -35.41 7.02
C LYS A 147 13.23 -34.76 5.73
N THR A 148 12.90 -33.46 5.73
CA THR A 148 12.36 -32.79 4.53
C THR A 148 13.36 -31.82 3.93
N GLU A 149 13.15 -31.43 2.69
CA GLU A 149 13.85 -30.29 2.10
C GLU A 149 13.64 -29.02 2.96
N PRO A 150 14.63 -28.12 2.98
CA PRO A 150 14.48 -26.80 3.57
C PRO A 150 13.28 -26.09 2.95
N LYS A 151 12.56 -25.34 3.77
CA LYS A 151 11.45 -24.50 3.36
C LYS A 151 11.76 -23.06 3.69
N THR A 152 11.21 -22.17 2.87
CA THR A 152 11.42 -20.73 2.98
C THR A 152 10.07 -20.02 3.01
N LEU A 153 9.98 -18.98 3.84
CA LEU A 153 8.86 -18.05 3.89
C LEU A 153 9.45 -16.66 3.88
N THR A 154 9.11 -15.90 2.84
CA THR A 154 9.48 -14.49 2.72
C THR A 154 8.28 -13.64 3.03
N SER A 155 8.45 -12.68 3.93
CA SER A 155 7.48 -11.60 4.19
C SER A 155 8.15 -10.28 3.83
N SER A 156 7.45 -9.44 3.08
CA SER A 156 8.00 -8.17 2.60
C SER A 156 6.98 -7.04 2.74
N THR A 157 7.47 -5.84 2.99
CA THR A 157 6.69 -4.60 3.03
C THR A 157 7.51 -3.45 2.46
N LEU A 158 6.87 -2.30 2.29
CA LEU A 158 7.52 -1.03 2.00
C LEU A 158 7.61 -0.20 3.28
N ALA A 159 8.74 0.49 3.45
CA ALA A 159 8.84 1.66 4.32
C ALA A 159 9.00 2.90 3.44
N THR A 160 8.30 3.98 3.79
CA THR A 160 8.36 5.26 3.10
C THR A 160 8.59 6.39 4.10
N ASN A 161 9.49 7.31 3.76
CA ASN A 161 9.74 8.51 4.55
C ASN A 161 8.63 9.55 4.32
N TRP A 162 7.61 9.50 5.16
CA TRP A 162 6.50 10.46 5.09
C TRP A 162 6.78 11.79 5.80
N GLU A 163 7.81 11.86 6.64
CA GLU A 163 8.11 13.06 7.44
C GLU A 163 8.80 14.15 6.60
N ASP A 164 9.70 13.76 5.70
CA ASP A 164 10.46 14.68 4.84
C ASP A 164 10.84 14.03 3.51
N PRO A 165 9.87 13.77 2.62
CA PRO A 165 10.16 13.12 1.36
C PRO A 165 10.93 14.06 0.41
N GLN A 166 12.01 13.57 -0.18
CA GLN A 166 12.91 14.34 -1.05
C GLN A 166 12.72 14.07 -2.54
N GLY A 167 12.14 12.93 -2.88
CA GLY A 167 11.95 12.43 -4.23
C GLY A 167 10.89 13.22 -4.98
N ASN A 168 11.12 13.42 -6.27
CA ASN A 168 10.23 14.17 -7.16
C ASN A 168 8.78 13.65 -7.14
N CYS A 169 8.60 12.34 -6.91
CA CYS A 169 7.29 11.71 -6.82
C CYS A 169 6.47 12.08 -5.58
N PHE A 170 7.09 12.72 -4.60
CA PHE A 170 6.48 13.20 -3.38
C PHE A 170 6.57 14.72 -3.23
N ALA A 171 7.23 15.41 -4.17
CA ALA A 171 7.24 16.85 -4.22
C ALA A 171 5.80 17.36 -4.45
N PRO A 172 5.34 18.40 -3.73
CA PRO A 172 4.01 18.91 -3.91
C PRO A 172 3.82 19.37 -5.35
N ALA A 173 2.69 19.04 -5.96
CA ALA A 173 2.36 19.40 -7.33
C ALA A 173 2.55 20.89 -7.58
N SER A 174 2.20 21.74 -6.60
CA SER A 174 2.39 23.19 -6.67
C SER A 174 3.83 23.65 -6.87
N SER A 175 4.84 22.84 -6.50
CA SER A 175 6.25 23.18 -6.70
C SER A 175 6.72 23.01 -8.15
N ASN A 176 6.00 22.21 -8.95
CA ASN A 176 6.31 21.92 -10.35
C ASN A 176 5.35 22.61 -11.33
N ILE A 177 4.42 23.42 -10.82
CA ILE A 177 3.51 24.22 -11.64
C ILE A 177 3.94 25.68 -11.60
N SER A 178 3.99 26.30 -12.77
CA SER A 178 4.19 27.74 -12.89
C SER A 178 3.13 28.39 -13.78
N LEU A 179 2.89 29.68 -13.56
CA LEU A 179 1.92 30.47 -14.33
C LEU A 179 2.64 31.57 -15.10
N ASN A 180 2.57 31.52 -16.43
CA ASN A 180 3.09 32.59 -17.27
C ASN A 180 1.96 33.57 -17.61
N VAL A 181 2.05 34.78 -17.03
CA VAL A 181 1.10 35.89 -17.25
C VAL A 181 1.69 37.05 -18.04
N SER A 182 2.89 36.88 -18.62
CA SER A 182 3.63 37.97 -19.28
C SER A 182 2.93 38.56 -20.50
N LEU A 183 2.06 37.77 -21.14
CA LEU A 183 1.26 38.18 -22.31
C LEU A 183 -0.24 38.29 -21.98
N ALA A 184 -0.59 38.23 -20.69
CA ALA A 184 -1.98 38.26 -20.25
C ALA A 184 -2.67 39.52 -20.76
N ASN A 185 -3.84 39.36 -21.38
CA ASN A 185 -4.61 40.47 -21.94
C ASN A 185 -6.12 40.28 -21.84
N TRP A 186 -6.86 41.37 -22.06
CA TRP A 186 -8.31 41.38 -22.10
C TRP A 186 -8.90 41.23 -23.51
N GLY A 187 -9.19 39.99 -23.90
CA GLY A 187 -10.01 39.69 -25.08
C GLY A 187 -11.42 40.25 -24.96
N GLY A 188 -11.79 41.18 -25.85
CA GLY A 188 -13.11 41.83 -25.83
C GLY A 188 -13.43 42.53 -24.51
N ALA A 189 -12.39 42.96 -23.77
CA ALA A 189 -12.46 43.64 -22.47
C ALA A 189 -13.02 42.80 -21.30
N LYS A 190 -13.43 41.55 -21.51
CA LYS A 190 -14.08 40.70 -20.49
C LYS A 190 -13.48 39.30 -20.34
N GLN A 191 -12.56 38.92 -21.23
CA GLN A 191 -11.95 37.59 -21.23
C GLN A 191 -10.47 37.72 -20.96
N LEU A 192 -10.00 37.15 -19.85
CA LEU A 192 -8.58 36.98 -19.60
C LEU A 192 -8.06 35.88 -20.52
N ARG A 193 -7.05 36.23 -21.32
CA ARG A 193 -6.41 35.35 -22.32
C ARG A 193 -4.90 35.40 -22.16
N ASP A 194 -4.23 34.45 -22.82
CA ASP A 194 -2.76 34.37 -22.88
C ASP A 194 -2.10 34.29 -21.50
N VAL A 195 -2.79 33.57 -20.60
CA VAL A 195 -2.29 33.08 -19.33
C VAL A 195 -2.01 31.60 -19.52
N TYR A 196 -0.78 31.15 -19.31
CA TYR A 196 -0.39 29.76 -19.56
C TYR A 196 -0.02 29.06 -18.27
N ILE A 197 -0.59 27.88 -18.04
CA ILE A 197 -0.23 26.99 -16.93
C ILE A 197 0.81 26.02 -17.45
N ILE A 198 1.97 25.97 -16.80
CA ILE A 198 3.11 25.16 -17.20
C ILE A 198 3.29 24.05 -16.17
N ASN A 199 3.33 22.81 -16.64
CA ASN A 199 3.71 21.66 -15.83
C ASN A 199 5.14 21.24 -16.18
N ASP A 200 6.09 21.58 -15.31
CA ASP A 200 7.51 21.26 -15.45
C ASP A 200 7.90 19.91 -14.80
N SER A 201 6.92 19.19 -14.25
CA SER A 201 7.16 17.85 -13.67
C SER A 201 7.30 16.76 -14.74
N SER A 202 7.83 15.61 -14.31
CA SER A 202 7.90 14.38 -15.10
C SER A 202 6.61 13.56 -15.10
N PHE A 203 5.57 13.98 -14.38
CA PHE A 203 4.29 13.28 -14.22
C PHE A 203 3.09 14.21 -14.50
N PRO A 204 1.88 13.68 -14.79
CA PRO A 204 0.70 14.51 -14.92
C PRO A 204 0.27 15.11 -13.57
N VAL A 205 -0.18 16.37 -13.58
CA VAL A 205 -0.69 17.08 -12.39
C VAL A 205 -2.18 17.40 -12.57
N THR A 206 -3.01 17.01 -11.60
CA THR A 206 -4.46 17.23 -11.63
C THR A 206 -4.86 18.46 -10.82
N LEU A 207 -5.53 19.41 -11.46
CA LEU A 207 -6.14 20.58 -10.85
C LEU A 207 -7.54 20.22 -10.37
N THR A 208 -7.89 20.60 -9.15
CA THR A 208 -9.19 20.27 -8.52
C THR A 208 -10.00 21.51 -8.18
N LYS A 209 -9.35 22.59 -7.74
CA LYS A 209 -10.03 23.84 -7.42
C LYS A 209 -9.26 25.05 -7.88
N MET A 210 -9.99 26.16 -8.07
CA MET A 210 -9.41 27.45 -8.37
C MET A 210 -10.06 28.54 -7.54
N THR A 211 -9.24 29.47 -7.04
CA THR A 211 -9.71 30.70 -6.38
C THR A 211 -9.09 31.88 -7.10
N LEU A 212 -9.93 32.74 -7.67
CA LEU A 212 -9.48 33.95 -8.35
C LEU A 212 -9.88 35.15 -7.51
N THR A 213 -8.95 36.08 -7.30
CA THR A 213 -9.27 37.39 -6.72
C THR A 213 -8.99 38.48 -7.74
N TRP A 214 -9.82 39.52 -7.71
CA TRP A 214 -9.70 40.72 -8.54
C TRP A 214 -10.31 41.95 -7.86
N ASP A 215 -9.87 43.13 -8.27
CA ASP A 215 -10.25 44.46 -7.76
C ASP A 215 -11.28 45.18 -8.66
N ASN A 216 -12.29 44.45 -9.14
CA ASN A 216 -13.36 44.96 -10.01
C ASN A 216 -14.72 44.38 -9.58
N ALA A 217 -15.81 45.13 -9.77
CA ALA A 217 -17.17 44.71 -9.40
C ALA A 217 -17.76 43.62 -10.33
N SER A 218 -17.10 43.31 -11.45
CA SER A 218 -17.47 42.21 -12.33
C SER A 218 -17.50 40.87 -11.60
N GLN A 219 -18.27 39.94 -12.13
CA GLN A 219 -18.38 38.59 -11.60
C GLN A 219 -17.76 37.58 -12.56
N LEU A 220 -17.16 36.54 -12.02
CA LEU A 220 -16.65 35.39 -12.76
C LEU A 220 -17.82 34.61 -13.37
N GLN A 221 -17.71 34.29 -14.66
CA GLN A 221 -18.75 33.61 -15.42
C GLN A 221 -18.31 32.23 -15.91
N GLN A 222 -17.05 32.07 -16.30
CA GLN A 222 -16.57 30.81 -16.85
C GLN A 222 -15.04 30.69 -16.73
N ILE A 223 -14.58 29.46 -16.49
CA ILE A 223 -13.19 29.03 -16.59
C ILE A 223 -13.08 27.94 -17.67
N PHE A 224 -12.19 28.14 -18.63
CA PHE A 224 -11.83 27.17 -19.66
C PHE A 224 -10.32 26.94 -19.59
N GLY A 225 -9.90 25.70 -19.74
CA GLY A 225 -8.50 25.29 -19.70
C GLY A 225 -8.38 23.81 -20.06
N ILE A 226 -7.17 23.39 -20.43
CA ILE A 226 -6.87 21.99 -20.76
C ILE A 226 -7.83 21.47 -21.85
N GLY A 227 -8.14 22.32 -22.83
CA GLY A 227 -9.02 22.00 -23.96
C GLY A 227 -10.51 21.89 -23.64
N GLN A 228 -10.95 22.16 -22.40
CA GLN A 228 -12.34 22.01 -21.98
C GLN A 228 -12.84 23.11 -21.04
N LYS A 229 -14.15 23.14 -20.81
CA LYS A 229 -14.74 24.02 -19.80
C LYS A 229 -14.57 23.36 -18.43
N LEU A 230 -13.77 23.97 -17.56
CA LEU A 230 -13.50 23.48 -16.21
C LEU A 230 -14.60 23.89 -15.23
N TRP A 231 -15.13 25.11 -15.39
CA TRP A 231 -16.27 25.60 -14.61
C TRP A 231 -17.09 26.65 -15.39
N SER A 232 -18.41 26.75 -15.14
CA SER A 232 -19.18 27.96 -15.49
C SER A 232 -20.41 28.16 -14.61
N ASP A 233 -21.01 29.36 -14.73
CA ASP A 233 -22.26 29.75 -14.06
C ASP A 233 -23.43 28.76 -14.21
N SER A 234 -23.41 27.93 -15.25
CA SER A 234 -24.43 26.95 -15.61
C SER A 234 -23.89 25.51 -15.56
N GLY A 235 -22.71 25.31 -15.00
CA GLY A 235 -22.00 24.04 -14.99
C GLY A 235 -21.08 23.85 -16.21
N PRO A 236 -20.07 22.98 -16.11
CA PRO A 236 -19.82 22.07 -14.99
C PRO A 236 -19.16 22.78 -13.79
N GLY A 237 -18.90 22.03 -12.72
CA GLY A 237 -18.30 22.51 -11.48
C GLY A 237 -19.29 23.22 -10.54
N THR A 238 -18.80 23.62 -9.36
CA THR A 238 -19.58 24.31 -8.34
C THR A 238 -18.79 25.49 -7.76
N PRO A 239 -19.45 26.51 -7.18
CA PRO A 239 -20.89 26.76 -7.12
C PRO A 239 -21.51 27.16 -8.47
N ALA A 240 -22.83 27.04 -8.60
CA ALA A 240 -23.58 27.54 -9.76
C ALA A 240 -23.85 29.05 -9.65
N GLY A 241 -24.15 29.68 -10.79
CA GLY A 241 -24.31 31.12 -10.92
C GLY A 241 -22.97 31.84 -11.09
N THR A 242 -23.03 33.14 -11.35
CA THR A 242 -21.85 33.99 -11.45
C THR A 242 -21.25 34.22 -10.06
N GLN A 243 -19.92 34.25 -9.97
CA GLN A 243 -19.22 34.29 -8.69
C GLN A 243 -18.50 35.60 -8.44
N ILE A 244 -18.41 35.97 -7.17
CA ILE A 244 -17.67 37.16 -6.73
C ILE A 244 -16.19 36.81 -6.52
N SER A 245 -15.36 37.85 -6.48
CA SER A 245 -13.93 37.77 -6.18
C SER A 245 -13.67 36.97 -4.89
N GLY A 246 -12.70 36.06 -4.94
CA GLY A 246 -12.27 35.24 -3.80
C GLY A 246 -13.15 34.02 -3.50
N THR A 247 -14.14 33.71 -4.35
CA THR A 247 -14.92 32.47 -4.20
C THR A 247 -14.09 31.26 -4.62
N GLU A 248 -14.06 30.22 -3.80
CA GLU A 248 -13.49 28.92 -4.15
C GLU A 248 -14.38 28.24 -5.21
N ILE A 249 -13.76 27.88 -6.34
CA ILE A 249 -14.41 27.21 -7.46
C ILE A 249 -13.93 25.78 -7.51
N ASP A 250 -14.85 24.85 -7.28
CA ASP A 250 -14.67 23.43 -7.53
C ASP A 250 -14.84 23.18 -9.03
N ILE A 251 -13.73 22.89 -9.70
CA ILE A 251 -13.69 22.69 -11.15
C ILE A 251 -13.87 21.20 -11.48
N ILE A 252 -14.08 20.87 -12.76
CA ILE A 252 -13.83 19.50 -13.19
C ILE A 252 -12.34 19.20 -13.02
N ASP A 253 -12.04 18.13 -12.28
CA ASP A 253 -10.71 17.54 -12.19
C ASP A 253 -10.08 17.38 -13.58
N ALA A 254 -9.00 18.10 -13.82
CA ALA A 254 -8.35 18.13 -15.12
C ALA A 254 -6.84 18.01 -14.96
N ALA A 255 -6.27 17.03 -15.67
CA ALA A 255 -4.85 16.73 -15.63
C ALA A 255 -4.10 17.47 -16.73
N ILE A 256 -3.04 18.19 -16.36
CA ILE A 256 -2.04 18.73 -17.27
C ILE A 256 -0.94 17.67 -17.43
N PRO A 257 -0.67 17.16 -18.65
CA PRO A 257 0.39 16.19 -18.87
C PRO A 257 1.78 16.69 -18.45
N ALA A 258 2.67 15.76 -18.14
CA ALA A 258 4.07 16.04 -17.81
C ALA A 258 4.77 16.86 -18.90
N ASN A 259 5.63 17.82 -18.51
CA ASN A 259 6.42 18.65 -19.41
C ASN A 259 5.59 19.33 -20.51
N THR A 260 4.40 19.85 -20.17
CA THR A 260 3.52 20.53 -21.12
C THR A 260 3.04 21.89 -20.63
N ILE A 261 2.59 22.69 -21.60
CA ILE A 261 2.02 24.02 -21.38
C ILE A 261 0.57 23.99 -21.85
N ASP A 262 -0.36 24.41 -20.99
CA ASP A 262 -1.75 24.65 -21.39
C ASP A 262 -1.89 26.02 -22.07
N TYR A 263 -2.08 25.99 -23.39
CA TYR A 263 -2.31 27.18 -24.22
C TYR A 263 -3.79 27.59 -24.30
N THR A 264 -4.70 26.81 -23.72
CA THR A 264 -6.14 26.97 -23.94
C THR A 264 -6.84 27.77 -22.84
N HIS A 265 -6.09 28.15 -21.80
CA HIS A 265 -6.65 28.77 -20.62
C HIS A 265 -7.29 30.14 -20.92
N LYS A 266 -8.56 30.27 -20.51
CA LYS A 266 -9.40 31.44 -20.75
C LYS A 266 -10.39 31.59 -19.60
N ILE A 267 -10.40 32.77 -18.98
CA ILE A 267 -11.34 33.11 -17.91
C ILE A 267 -12.25 34.24 -18.40
N GLN A 268 -13.56 34.08 -18.23
CA GLN A 268 -14.56 35.05 -18.69
C GLN A 268 -15.32 35.66 -17.52
N PHE A 269 -15.51 36.98 -17.60
CA PHE A 269 -16.25 37.79 -16.63
C PHE A 269 -17.52 38.41 -17.24
N THR A 270 -18.46 38.83 -16.39
CA THR A 270 -19.76 39.38 -16.81
C THR A 270 -19.66 40.80 -17.41
N SER A 271 -18.74 41.62 -16.89
CA SER A 271 -18.51 43.00 -17.30
C SER A 271 -17.04 43.28 -17.61
N VAL A 272 -16.75 44.52 -18.02
CA VAL A 272 -15.41 44.96 -18.45
C VAL A 272 -14.42 44.93 -17.28
N MET A 273 -13.24 44.37 -17.54
CA MET A 273 -12.18 44.13 -16.56
C MET A 273 -10.90 44.94 -16.81
N SER A 274 -10.88 45.84 -17.79
CA SER A 274 -9.70 46.64 -18.12
C SER A 274 -9.14 47.37 -16.90
N GLY A 275 -7.84 47.22 -16.67
CA GLY A 275 -7.14 47.80 -15.52
C GLY A 275 -7.29 47.04 -14.20
N ALA A 276 -8.01 45.93 -14.16
CA ALA A 276 -8.13 45.10 -12.96
C ALA A 276 -6.84 44.33 -12.68
N THR A 277 -6.47 44.24 -11.42
CA THR A 277 -5.38 43.41 -10.88
C THR A 277 -5.97 42.10 -10.38
N LEU A 278 -5.32 40.97 -10.68
CA LEU A 278 -5.78 39.63 -10.33
C LEU A 278 -4.73 38.81 -9.61
N THR A 279 -5.18 37.86 -8.80
CA THR A 279 -4.40 36.68 -8.39
C THR A 279 -5.17 35.42 -8.76
N ILE A 280 -4.43 34.37 -9.11
CA ILE A 280 -4.98 33.04 -9.39
C ILE A 280 -4.35 32.06 -8.41
N SER A 281 -5.19 31.38 -7.64
CA SER A 281 -4.79 30.24 -6.82
C SER A 281 -5.39 28.95 -7.38
N ILE A 282 -4.60 27.89 -7.40
CA ILE A 282 -4.95 26.57 -7.94
C ILE A 282 -4.62 25.54 -6.87
N GLU A 283 -5.61 24.74 -6.50
CA GLU A 283 -5.44 23.56 -5.63
C GLU A 283 -5.35 22.31 -6.51
N PHE A 284 -4.44 21.41 -6.14
CA PHE A 284 -4.18 20.16 -6.87
C PHE A 284 -4.74 18.95 -6.11
N SER A 285 -4.76 17.78 -6.75
CA SER A 285 -5.27 16.54 -6.17
C SER A 285 -4.51 16.06 -4.92
N ASP A 286 -3.27 16.50 -4.73
CA ASP A 286 -2.47 16.23 -3.54
C ASP A 286 -2.71 17.24 -2.39
N GLY A 287 -3.62 18.20 -2.59
CA GLY A 287 -3.95 19.27 -1.64
C GLY A 287 -2.94 20.41 -1.58
N SER A 288 -1.87 20.36 -2.38
CA SER A 288 -0.95 21.49 -2.51
C SER A 288 -1.62 22.65 -3.27
N VAL A 289 -1.20 23.88 -2.97
CA VAL A 289 -1.76 25.10 -3.57
C VAL A 289 -0.65 25.92 -4.21
N PHE A 290 -0.87 26.32 -5.46
CA PHE A 290 -0.09 27.35 -6.14
C PHE A 290 -0.86 28.66 -6.12
N THR A 291 -0.21 29.78 -5.82
CA THR A 291 -0.81 31.12 -5.91
C THR A 291 0.13 32.03 -6.72
N SER A 292 -0.41 32.68 -7.75
CA SER A 292 0.34 33.66 -8.53
C SER A 292 0.57 34.94 -7.73
N GLU A 293 1.65 35.64 -8.04
CA GLU A 293 1.77 37.06 -7.70
C GLU A 293 0.63 37.87 -8.32
N PRO A 294 0.25 39.02 -7.75
CA PRO A 294 -0.72 39.92 -8.37
C PRO A 294 -0.24 40.42 -9.73
N PHE A 295 -1.11 40.40 -10.73
CA PHE A 295 -0.80 40.89 -12.08
C PHE A 295 -1.96 41.66 -12.69
N THR A 296 -1.66 42.62 -13.55
CA THR A 296 -2.64 43.41 -14.30
C THR A 296 -2.50 43.08 -15.79
N PRO A 297 -3.47 42.40 -16.41
CA PRO A 297 -3.45 42.12 -17.84
C PRO A 297 -3.49 43.41 -18.68
N LEU A 298 -2.84 43.36 -19.84
CA LEU A 298 -2.79 44.44 -20.82
C LEU A 298 -4.15 44.69 -21.50
#